data_AF-A0A7C6TNS6-F1
#
_entry.id   AF-A0A7C6TNS6-F1
#
_cell.length_a   1.000
_cell.length_b   1.000
_cell.length_c   1.000
_cell.angle_alpha   90.00
_cell.angle_beta   90.00
_cell.angle_gamma   90.00
#
_symmetry.space_group_name_H-M   'P 1'
#
loop_
_entity.id
_entity.type
_entity.pdbx_description
1 polymer ?
#
loop_
_entity_poly.entity_id
_entity_poly.type
_entity_poly.pdbx_seq_one_letter_code
_entity_poly.pdbx_strand_id
1 'polypeptide(L)'
;GFPWGILIVNVSGSLLLGLLIGTSAALVSPALTMFGTGFLGGYTTFSTAMVDTLALVRQGRHREAWANGAGMLVLCVAVAVFGMVIGRAL
;
A
#
# COMPACT_ATOMS: atom_id res chain seq x y z
N GLY A 1 -0.02 10.55 17.99
CA GLY A 1 -1.29 10.10 17.35
C GLY A 1 -1.05 8.86 16.51
N PHE A 2 -2.07 8.41 15.77
CA PHE A 2 -1.93 7.33 14.79
C PHE A 2 -1.51 7.92 13.42
N PRO A 3 -0.61 7.28 12.66
CA PRO A 3 -0.04 7.82 11.41
C PRO A 3 -0.97 7.67 10.20
N TRP A 4 -2.12 8.35 10.24
CA TRP A 4 -3.16 8.25 9.20
C TRP A 4 -2.65 8.56 7.78
N GLY A 5 -1.76 9.54 7.64
CA GLY A 5 -1.21 9.91 6.33
C GLY A 5 -0.46 8.75 5.67
N ILE A 6 0.38 8.05 6.44
CA ILE A 6 1.16 6.89 5.96
C ILE A 6 0.24 5.72 5.63
N LEU A 7 -0.78 5.47 6.45
CA LEU A 7 -1.78 4.44 6.16
C LEU A 7 -2.52 4.75 4.85
N ILE A 8 -2.98 5.99 4.67
CA ILE A 8 -3.75 6.40 3.49
C ILE A 8 -2.93 6.21 2.22
N VAL A 9 -1.69 6.72 2.16
CA VAL A 9 -0.87 6.62 0.94
C VAL A 9 -0.51 5.18 0.59
N ASN A 10 -0.22 4.33 1.59
CA ASN A 10 0.08 2.92 1.34
C ASN A 10 -1.16 2.16 0.85
N VAL A 11 -2.34 2.39 1.44
CA VAL A 11 -3.60 1.73 1.07
C VAL A 11 -4.08 2.19 -0.31
N SER A 12 -4.13 3.50 -0.57
CA SER A 12 -4.53 4.03 -1.87
C SER A 12 -3.55 3.63 -2.97
N GLY A 13 -2.24 3.65 -2.69
CA GLY A 13 -1.21 3.22 -3.64
C GLY A 13 -1.32 1.73 -3.97
N SER A 14 -1.60 0.89 -2.97
CA SER A 14 -1.82 -0.55 -3.17
C SER A 14 -3.07 -0.84 -4.01
N LEU A 15 -4.16 -0.09 -3.80
CA LEU A 15 -5.37 -0.20 -4.63
C LEU A 15 -5.08 0.17 -6.10
N LEU A 16 -4.39 1.29 -6.33
CA LEU A 16 -4.02 1.76 -7.67
C LEU A 16 -3.06 0.78 -8.37
N LEU A 17 -2.11 0.21 -7.63
CA LEU A 17 -1.20 -0.79 -8.16
C LEU A 17 -1.97 -2.07 -8.55
N GLY A 18 -2.92 -2.49 -7.71
CA GLY A 18 -3.85 -3.57 -8.02
C GLY A 18 -4.59 -3.33 -9.33
N LEU A 19 -5.23 -2.16 -9.47
CA LEU A 19 -5.93 -1.76 -10.70
C LEU A 19 -5.02 -1.83 -11.93
N LEU A 20 -3.81 -1.27 -11.82
CA LEU A 20 -2.82 -1.29 -12.89
C LEU A 20 -2.46 -2.72 -13.30
N ILE A 21 -2.15 -3.60 -12.34
CA ILE A 21 -1.82 -5.01 -12.61
C ILE A 21 -3.03 -5.78 -13.17
N GLY A 22 -4.25 -5.43 -12.78
CA GLY A 22 -5.47 -6.06 -13.26
C GLY A 22 -5.70 -5.86 -14.77
N THR A 23 -5.27 -4.73 -15.31
CA THR A 23 -5.43 -4.42 -16.74
C THR A 23 -4.41 -5.21 -17.59
N SER A 24 -4.90 -6.07 -18.49
CA SER A 24 -4.08 -6.98 -19.30
C SER A 24 -3.03 -6.26 -20.17
N ALA A 25 -3.36 -5.04 -20.62
CA ALA A 25 -2.48 -4.19 -21.42
C ALA A 25 -1.28 -3.64 -20.62
N ALA A 26 -1.41 -3.47 -19.29
CA ALA A 26 -0.33 -2.92 -18.48
C ALA A 26 0.84 -3.90 -18.28
N LEU A 27 0.57 -5.21 -18.24
CA LEU A 27 1.59 -6.24 -18.02
C LEU A 27 2.64 -6.32 -19.14
N VAL A 28 2.30 -5.88 -20.35
CA VAL A 28 3.18 -5.93 -21.54
C VAL A 28 3.73 -4.54 -21.89
N SER A 29 3.29 -3.50 -21.18
CA SER A 29 3.58 -2.10 -21.46
C SER A 29 4.62 -1.52 -20.48
N PRO A 30 5.46 -0.55 -20.92
CA PRO A 30 6.30 0.25 -20.01
C PRO A 30 5.52 0.95 -18.89
N ALA A 31 4.20 1.07 -19.03
CA ALA A 31 3.30 1.64 -18.05
C ALA A 31 3.41 0.96 -16.67
N LEU A 32 3.56 -0.37 -16.59
CA LEU A 32 3.70 -1.05 -15.30
C LEU A 32 5.00 -0.66 -14.59
N THR A 33 6.11 -0.55 -15.31
CA THR A 33 7.37 -0.11 -14.73
C THR A 33 7.31 1.37 -14.32
N MET A 34 6.79 2.24 -15.18
CA MET A 34 6.78 3.69 -14.92
C MET A 34 5.79 4.07 -13.82
N PHE A 35 4.56 3.57 -13.88
CA PHE A 35 3.52 3.90 -12.90
C PHE A 35 3.53 2.96 -11.69
N GLY A 36 3.76 1.66 -11.88
CA GLY A 36 3.82 0.70 -10.78
C GLY A 36 5.11 0.85 -9.96
N THR A 37 6.26 0.52 -10.55
CA THR A 37 7.54 0.58 -9.84
C THR A 37 7.99 2.02 -9.58
N GLY A 38 7.82 2.92 -10.55
CA GLY A 38 8.24 4.32 -10.43
C GLY A 38 7.32 5.15 -9.55
N PHE A 39 6.16 5.56 -10.08
CA PHE A 39 5.26 6.48 -9.39
C PHE A 39 4.68 5.89 -8.09
N LEU A 40 4.04 4.72 -8.14
CA LEU A 40 3.41 4.11 -6.98
C LEU A 40 4.46 3.61 -5.96
N GLY A 41 5.63 3.17 -6.43
CA GLY A 41 6.78 2.87 -5.57
C GLY A 41 7.31 4.09 -4.81
N GLY A 42 7.33 5.27 -5.43
CA GLY A 42 7.69 6.53 -4.77
C GLY A 42 6.56 7.15 -3.92
N TYR A 43 5.31 6.88 -4.26
CA TYR A 43 4.13 7.38 -3.54
C TYR A 43 3.88 6.63 -2.22
N THR A 44 4.13 5.32 -2.21
CA THR A 44 3.98 4.47 -1.02
C THR A 44 5.27 4.46 -0.18
N THR A 45 5.18 4.06 1.09
CA THR A 45 6.36 3.97 1.95
C THR A 45 6.19 2.94 3.07
N PHE A 46 6.95 1.84 2.95
CA PHE A 46 7.03 0.83 4.01
C PHE A 46 8.00 1.24 5.11
N SER A 47 9.13 1.87 4.76
CA SER A 47 10.17 2.25 5.72
C SER A 47 9.64 3.25 6.76
N THR A 48 8.88 4.26 6.32
CA THR A 48 8.27 5.23 7.23
C THR A 48 7.24 4.57 8.15
N ALA A 49 6.42 3.66 7.61
CA ALA A 49 5.45 2.91 8.41
C ALA A 49 6.12 2.06 9.50
N MET A 50 7.30 1.49 9.24
CA MET A 50 8.05 0.72 10.26
C MET A 50 8.64 1.64 11.34
N VAL A 51 9.11 2.83 10.99
CA VAL A 51 9.57 3.84 11.96
C VAL A 51 8.42 4.26 12.87
N ASP A 52 7.23 4.52 12.32
CA ASP A 52 6.03 4.86 13.10
C ASP A 52 5.59 3.70 13.99
N THR A 53 5.64 2.47 13.48
CA THR A 53 5.34 1.26 14.26
C THR A 53 6.29 1.13 15.46
N LEU A 54 7.59 1.31 15.23
CA LEU A 54 8.59 1.27 16.30
C LEU A 54 8.36 2.38 17.34
N ALA A 55 8.01 3.59 16.88
CA ALA A 55 7.68 4.70 17.78
C ALA A 55 6.47 4.37 18.67
N LEU A 56 5.42 3.76 18.10
CA LEU A 56 4.23 3.31 18.85
C LEU A 56 4.57 2.22 19.87
N VAL A 57 5.43 1.25 19.51
CA VAL A 57 5.93 0.23 20.44
C VAL A 57 6.67 0.87 21.61
N ARG A 58 7.60 1.81 21.34
CA ARG A 58 8.36 2.52 22.37
C ARG A 58 7.48 3.34 23.31
N GLN A 59 6.32 3.79 22.85
CA GLN A 59 5.31 4.50 23.64
C GLN A 59 4.37 3.56 24.42
N GLY A 60 4.55 2.24 24.36
CA GLY A 60 3.64 1.26 24.97
C GLY A 60 2.28 1.14 24.28
N ARG A 61 2.10 1.76 23.11
CA ARG A 61 0.84 1.79 22.35
C ARG A 61 0.72 0.57 21.44
N HIS A 62 0.80 -0.63 22.03
CA HIS A 62 0.90 -1.90 21.30
C HIS A 62 -0.26 -2.17 20.33
N ARG A 63 -1.50 -1.81 20.70
CA ARG A 63 -2.67 -1.98 19.81
C ARG A 63 -2.50 -1.19 18.50
N GLU A 64 -2.02 0.04 18.60
CA GLU A 64 -1.80 0.91 17.45
C GLU A 64 -0.59 0.47 16.63
N ALA A 65 0.47 -0.02 17.30
CA ALA A 65 1.62 -0.61 16.60
C ALA A 65 1.19 -1.82 15.76
N TRP A 66 0.37 -2.71 16.30
CA TRP A 66 -0.18 -3.84 15.54
C TRP A 66 -1.06 -3.40 14.38
N ALA A 67 -1.92 -2.40 14.60
CA ALA A 67 -2.76 -1.84 13.54
C ALA A 67 -1.92 -1.21 12.42
N ASN A 68 -0.87 -0.45 12.75
CA ASN A 68 -0.01 0.21 11.78
C ASN A 68 0.96 -0.74 11.06
N GLY A 69 1.49 -1.75 11.75
CA GLY A 69 2.40 -2.73 11.16
C GLY A 69 1.65 -3.81 10.39
N ALA A 70 1.11 -4.79 11.13
CA ALA A 70 0.46 -5.95 10.53
C ALA A 70 -0.89 -5.61 9.92
N GLY A 71 -1.69 -4.78 10.59
CA GLY A 71 -3.02 -4.38 10.10
C GLY A 71 -2.94 -3.66 8.75
N MET A 72 -2.04 -2.68 8.63
CA MET A 72 -1.80 -1.98 7.36
C MET A 72 -1.32 -2.93 6.27
N LEU A 73 -0.39 -3.85 6.56
CA LEU A 73 0.10 -4.82 5.59
C LEU A 73 -1.04 -5.68 5.02
N VAL A 74 -1.86 -6.26 5.91
CA VAL A 74 -3.02 -7.08 5.52
C VAL A 74 -4.00 -6.26 4.69
N LEU A 75 -4.29 -5.02 5.12
CA LEU A 75 -5.21 -4.13 4.41
C LEU A 75 -4.68 -3.78 3.01
N CYS A 76 -3.40 -3.41 2.88
CA CYS A 76 -2.77 -3.10 1.60
C CYS A 76 -2.85 -4.28 0.62
N VAL A 77 -2.56 -5.50 1.07
CA VAL A 77 -2.69 -6.70 0.24
C VAL A 77 -4.15 -6.92 -0.17
N ALA A 78 -5.10 -6.80 0.77
CA ALA A 78 -6.52 -6.99 0.48
C ALA A 78 -7.04 -5.97 -0.56
N VAL A 79 -6.69 -4.69 -0.43
CA VAL A 79 -7.11 -3.66 -1.40
C VAL A 79 -6.37 -3.77 -2.74
N ALA A 80 -5.13 -4.27 -2.77
CA ALA A 80 -4.45 -4.57 -4.03
C ALA A 80 -5.13 -5.72 -4.78
N VAL A 81 -5.53 -6.78 -4.08
CA VAL A 81 -6.32 -7.88 -4.67
C VAL A 81 -7.65 -7.35 -5.19
N PHE A 82 -8.36 -6.54 -4.39
CA PHE A 82 -9.60 -5.91 -4.81
C PHE A 82 -9.42 -5.03 -6.06
N GLY A 83 -8.38 -4.19 -6.08
CA GLY A 83 -8.01 -3.39 -7.24
C GLY A 83 -7.72 -4.24 -8.47
N MET A 84 -7.00 -5.35 -8.32
CA MET A 84 -6.72 -6.27 -9.43
C MET A 84 -7.99 -6.90 -10.00
N VAL A 85 -8.94 -7.30 -9.15
CA VAL A 85 -10.23 -7.84 -9.59
C VAL A 85 -11.00 -6.80 -10.40
N ILE A 86 -11.06 -5.54 -9.92
CA ILE A 86 -11.68 -4.44 -10.67
C ILE A 86 -10.96 -4.19 -11.99
N GLY A 87 -9.63 -4.12 -11.97
CA GLY A 87 -8.81 -3.82 -13.14
C GLY A 87 -8.94 -4.87 -14.24
N ARG A 88 -9.26 -6.12 -13.90
CA ARG A 88 -9.56 -7.18 -14.89
C ARG A 88 -10.90 -7.01 -15.60
N ALA A 89 -11.82 -6.24 -15.01
CA ALA A 89 -13.11 -5.94 -15.60
C ALA A 89 -13.11 -4.67 -16.47
N LEU A 90 -11.97 -3.96 -16.53
CA LEU A 90 -11.72 -2.79 -17.38
C LEU A 90 -10.95 -3.21 -18.65
#